data_AF-M8BCD6-F1
#
_entry.id   AF-M8BCD6-F1
#
_cell.length_a   1.000
_cell.length_b   1.000
_cell.length_c   1.000
_cell.angle_alpha   90.00
_cell.angle_beta   90.00
_cell.angle_gamma   90.00
#
_symmetry.space_group_name_H-M   'P 1'
#
loop_
_entity.id
_entity.type
_entity.pdbx_description
1 polymer ?
#
loop_
_entity_poly.entity_id
_entity_poly.type
_entity_poly.pdbx_seq_one_letter_code
_entity_poly.pdbx_strand_id
1 'polypeptide(L)'
;MSVRIKAVVDRFVKELQEALDADIQDRIMKEREMQSYIQEREREVAEREAAWKAELSRREVVIPAPSALCLLSHQSDSSPCVCPGVESVGGGVHRIVPSDNCYALGANYPSTVNMSIFEVSEVQAEIARQEARLKMEKENLEKEKSVLMGTASNQDNQDGALEITVSGEKYRCLRFSKAKK
;
A
#
# COMPACT_ATOMS: atom_id res chain seq x y z
N MET A 1 10.36 63.80 -26.40
CA MET A 1 11.27 62.64 -26.22
C MET A 1 11.65 62.10 -27.59
N SER A 2 12.94 61.84 -27.81
CA SER A 2 13.47 61.43 -29.13
C SER A 2 12.96 60.04 -29.53
N VAL A 3 12.43 59.91 -30.75
CA VAL A 3 11.86 58.70 -31.36
C VAL A 3 12.79 57.48 -31.25
N ARG A 4 14.11 57.73 -31.22
CA ARG A 4 15.16 56.71 -31.09
C ARG A 4 15.18 56.02 -29.72
N ILE A 5 14.90 56.77 -28.65
CA ILE A 5 14.86 56.22 -27.28
C ILE A 5 13.65 55.31 -27.13
N LYS A 6 12.49 55.71 -27.68
CA LYS A 6 11.28 54.89 -27.68
C LYS A 6 11.49 53.55 -28.40
N ALA A 7 12.14 53.54 -29.56
CA ALA A 7 12.42 52.30 -30.29
C ALA A 7 13.34 51.33 -29.52
N VAL A 8 14.25 51.84 -28.68
CA VAL A 8 15.10 51.01 -27.83
C VAL A 8 14.29 50.42 -26.68
N VAL A 9 13.47 51.22 -26.00
CA VAL A 9 12.61 50.77 -24.91
C VAL A 9 11.60 49.73 -25.40
N ASP A 10 10.96 49.97 -26.54
CA ASP A 10 9.97 49.05 -27.10
C ASP A 10 10.58 47.68 -27.45
N ARG A 11 11.85 47.65 -27.91
CA ARG A 11 12.58 46.39 -28.11
C ARG A 11 12.89 45.67 -26.80
N PHE A 12 13.40 46.38 -25.80
CA PHE A 12 13.69 45.78 -24.49
C PHE A 12 12.44 45.21 -23.82
N VAL A 13 11.32 45.94 -23.87
CA VAL A 13 10.04 45.45 -23.31
C VAL A 13 9.60 44.17 -24.02
N LYS A 14 9.74 44.13 -25.34
CA LYS A 14 9.39 42.95 -26.13
C LYS A 14 10.28 41.74 -25.79
N GLU A 15 11.59 41.93 -25.72
CA GLU A 15 12.54 40.87 -25.37
C GLU A 15 12.29 40.33 -23.95
N LEU A 16 12.01 41.21 -22.99
CA LEU A 16 11.68 40.80 -21.62
C LEU A 16 10.35 40.04 -21.55
N GLN A 17 9.35 40.48 -22.33
CA GLN A 17 8.07 39.81 -22.40
C GLN A 17 8.23 38.40 -22.98
N GLU A 18 8.96 38.24 -24.09
CA GLU A 18 9.20 36.95 -24.73
C GLU A 18 10.00 36.00 -23.82
N ALA A 19 11.02 36.51 -23.12
CA ALA A 19 11.79 35.70 -22.17
C ALA A 19 10.95 35.23 -20.98
N LEU A 20 10.09 36.09 -20.44
CA LEU A 20 9.20 35.75 -19.34
C LEU A 20 8.12 34.75 -19.78
N ASP A 21 7.54 34.93 -20.96
CA ASP A 21 6.53 34.00 -21.49
C ASP A 21 7.14 32.62 -21.74
N ALA A 22 8.38 32.54 -22.24
CA ALA A 22 9.10 31.28 -22.41
C ALA A 22 9.35 30.57 -21.07
N ASP A 23 9.79 31.29 -20.04
CA ASP A 23 10.02 30.74 -18.69
C ASP A 23 8.73 30.22 -18.04
N ILE A 24 7.62 30.96 -18.20
CA ILE A 24 6.30 30.53 -17.74
C ILE A 24 5.89 29.23 -18.45
N GLN A 25 6.06 29.15 -19.77
CA GLN A 25 5.70 27.95 -20.53
C GLN A 25 6.57 26.75 -20.14
N ASP A 26 7.88 26.94 -19.96
CA ASP A 26 8.78 25.88 -19.51
C ASP A 26 8.38 25.35 -18.12
N ARG A 27 8.03 26.24 -17.20
CA ARG A 27 7.56 25.83 -15.87
C ARG A 27 6.24 25.06 -15.93
N ILE A 28 5.29 25.51 -16.76
CA ILE A 28 4.02 24.79 -16.96
C ILE A 28 4.26 23.41 -17.58
N MET A 29 5.18 23.32 -18.54
CA MET A 29 5.53 22.07 -19.21
C MET A 29 6.12 21.06 -18.20
N LYS A 30 7.11 21.48 -17.42
CA LYS A 30 7.74 20.65 -16.38
C LYS A 30 6.77 20.22 -15.29
N GLU A 31 5.91 21.13 -14.83
CA GLU A 31 4.87 20.81 -13.85
C GLU A 31 3.92 19.73 -14.40
N ARG A 32 3.48 19.87 -15.65
CA ARG A 32 2.57 18.89 -16.28
C ARG A 32 3.22 17.51 -16.41
N GLU A 33 4.48 17.45 -16.81
CA GLU A 33 5.23 16.18 -16.90
C GLU A 33 5.41 15.54 -15.51
N MET A 34 5.79 16.33 -14.51
CA MET A 34 5.95 15.87 -13.14
C MET A 34 4.63 15.35 -12.56
N GLN A 35 3.52 16.07 -12.77
CA GLN A 35 2.20 15.63 -12.35
C GLN A 35 1.79 14.31 -13.02
N SER A 36 2.10 14.13 -14.30
CA SER A 36 1.84 12.87 -15.01
C SER A 36 2.62 11.71 -14.39
N TYR A 37 3.87 11.92 -14.00
CA TYR A 37 4.68 10.89 -13.34
C TYR A 37 4.09 10.49 -11.99
N ILE A 38 3.67 11.47 -11.18
CA ILE A 38 3.04 11.22 -9.88
C ILE A 38 1.75 10.42 -10.06
N GLN A 39 0.88 10.83 -10.98
CA GLN A 39 -0.38 10.13 -11.26
C GLN A 39 -0.16 8.66 -11.69
N GLU A 40 0.86 8.40 -12.50
CA GLU A 40 1.17 7.03 -12.92
C GLU A 40 1.65 6.19 -11.73
N ARG A 41 2.50 6.76 -10.86
CA ARG A 41 2.96 6.09 -9.64
C ARG A 41 1.82 5.84 -8.66
N GLU A 42 0.90 6.79 -8.51
CA GLU A 42 -0.30 6.62 -7.69
C GLU A 42 -1.21 5.51 -8.23
N ARG A 43 -1.38 5.41 -9.55
CA ARG A 43 -2.11 4.29 -10.16
C ARG A 43 -1.42 2.96 -9.88
N GLU A 44 -0.11 2.89 -10.06
CA GLU A 44 0.68 1.69 -9.82
C GLU A 44 0.60 1.21 -8.35
N VAL A 45 0.56 2.16 -7.41
CA VAL A 45 0.36 1.87 -5.98
C VAL A 45 -1.07 1.39 -5.74
N ALA A 46 -2.08 2.08 -6.26
CA ALA A 46 -3.47 1.70 -6.10
C ALA A 46 -3.77 0.30 -6.66
N GLU A 47 -3.18 -0.08 -7.78
CA GLU A 47 -3.30 -1.43 -8.34
C GLU A 47 -2.65 -2.49 -7.45
N ARG A 48 -1.46 -2.21 -6.90
CA ARG A 48 -0.81 -3.12 -5.95
C ARG A 48 -1.59 -3.25 -4.66
N GLU A 49 -2.11 -2.15 -4.13
CA GLU A 49 -2.95 -2.16 -2.93
C GLU A 49 -4.26 -2.93 -3.19
N ALA A 50 -4.88 -2.75 -4.34
CA ALA A 50 -6.07 -3.52 -4.73
C ALA A 50 -5.77 -5.02 -4.84
N ALA A 51 -4.66 -5.38 -5.48
CA ALA A 51 -4.22 -6.77 -5.60
C ALA A 51 -3.90 -7.39 -4.22
N TRP A 52 -3.20 -6.65 -3.36
CA TRP A 52 -2.88 -7.08 -2.01
C TRP A 52 -4.14 -7.21 -1.13
N LYS A 53 -5.08 -6.27 -1.24
CA LYS A 53 -6.38 -6.33 -0.55
C LYS A 53 -7.23 -7.50 -1.02
N ALA A 54 -7.21 -7.82 -2.31
CA ALA A 54 -7.87 -9.01 -2.86
C ALA A 54 -7.23 -10.31 -2.34
N GLU A 55 -5.90 -10.33 -2.20
CA GLU A 55 -5.17 -11.45 -1.60
C GLU A 55 -5.49 -11.62 -0.11
N LEU A 56 -5.55 -10.53 0.66
CA LEU A 56 -6.00 -10.57 2.06
C LEU A 56 -7.43 -11.07 2.18
N SER A 57 -8.34 -10.57 1.33
CA SER A 57 -9.73 -11.02 1.31
C SER A 57 -9.85 -12.52 1.03
N ARG A 58 -9.00 -13.10 0.16
CA ARG A 58 -8.94 -14.56 -0.03
C ARG A 58 -8.49 -15.31 1.23
N ARG A 59 -7.56 -14.74 2.00
CA ARG A 59 -7.03 -15.38 3.23
C ARG A 59 -7.99 -15.26 4.42
N GLU A 60 -8.74 -14.18 4.52
CA GLU A 60 -9.75 -13.98 5.58
C GLU A 60 -10.97 -14.89 5.40
N VAL A 61 -11.29 -15.33 4.17
CA VAL A 61 -12.36 -16.31 3.90
C VAL A 61 -11.98 -17.74 4.36
N VAL A 62 -10.70 -18.01 4.62
CA VAL A 62 -10.15 -19.33 5.01
C VAL A 62 -9.80 -19.40 6.50
N ILE A 63 -10.46 -18.60 7.34
CA ILE A 63 -10.55 -18.93 8.77
C ILE A 63 -11.93 -19.56 8.97
N PRO A 64 -12.07 -20.91 8.93
CA PRO A 64 -13.25 -21.52 9.52
C PRO A 64 -13.30 -21.01 10.96
N ALA A 65 -14.44 -20.44 11.35
CA ALA A 65 -14.75 -20.17 12.75
C ALA A 65 -14.26 -21.36 13.57
N PRO A 66 -13.58 -21.16 14.72
CA PRO A 66 -13.13 -22.26 15.55
C PRO A 66 -14.35 -23.14 15.74
N SER A 67 -14.27 -24.33 15.15
CA SER A 67 -15.34 -25.29 15.10
C SER A 67 -15.83 -25.39 16.53
N ALA A 68 -17.12 -25.08 16.72
CA ALA A 68 -17.85 -25.47 17.89
C ALA A 68 -17.37 -26.88 18.22
N LEU A 69 -16.68 -26.95 19.36
CA LEU A 69 -16.04 -28.14 19.87
C LEU A 69 -16.93 -29.31 19.55
N CYS A 70 -16.37 -30.28 18.83
CA CYS A 70 -16.83 -31.65 18.85
C CYS A 70 -16.82 -32.12 20.32
N LEU A 71 -17.84 -31.74 21.08
CA LEU A 71 -18.36 -32.52 22.17
C LEU A 71 -19.05 -33.72 21.51
N LEU A 72 -18.22 -34.64 21.01
CA LEU A 72 -18.61 -36.03 20.86
C LEU A 72 -18.80 -36.55 22.28
N SER A 73 -19.99 -36.26 22.82
CA SER A 73 -20.59 -37.05 23.87
C SER A 73 -20.57 -38.50 23.42
N HIS A 74 -19.74 -39.28 24.11
CA HIS A 74 -19.98 -40.69 24.34
C HIS A 74 -21.44 -40.85 24.75
N GLN A 75 -22.28 -41.30 23.83
CA GLN A 75 -23.51 -41.98 24.16
C GLN A 75 -23.57 -43.22 23.30
N SER A 76 -23.15 -44.30 23.95
CA SER A 76 -23.58 -45.65 23.67
C SER A 76 -25.08 -45.62 23.45
N ASP A 77 -25.54 -45.93 22.25
CA ASP A 77 -26.84 -46.55 22.10
C ASP A 77 -26.88 -47.46 20.88
N SER A 78 -27.19 -48.70 21.22
CA SER A 78 -27.50 -49.83 20.38
C SER A 78 -28.59 -49.51 19.36
N SER A 79 -28.31 -49.70 18.07
CA SER A 79 -29.32 -50.09 17.08
C SER A 79 -28.66 -50.61 15.80
N PRO A 80 -28.95 -51.85 15.36
CA PRO A 80 -28.50 -52.33 14.07
C PRO A 80 -29.43 -51.79 12.97
N CYS A 81 -28.84 -51.06 12.02
CA CYS A 81 -29.51 -50.63 10.81
C CYS A 81 -29.86 -51.86 9.94
N VAL A 82 -31.17 -52.07 9.75
CA VAL A 82 -31.74 -53.04 8.81
C VAL A 82 -31.68 -52.43 7.41
N CYS A 83 -30.95 -53.07 6.50
CA CYS A 83 -31.07 -52.78 5.06
C CYS A 83 -32.26 -53.58 4.48
N PRO A 84 -33.12 -52.98 3.64
CA PRO A 84 -34.23 -53.69 3.04
C PRO A 84 -33.79 -54.52 1.82
N GLY A 85 -34.20 -55.78 1.81
CA GLY A 85 -34.60 -56.53 0.62
C GLY A 85 -33.52 -56.91 -0.40
N VAL A 86 -33.01 -58.14 -0.31
CA VAL A 86 -32.95 -59.02 -1.48
C VAL A 86 -33.04 -60.47 -1.03
N GLU A 87 -33.88 -61.23 -1.73
CA GLU A 87 -34.30 -62.58 -1.41
C GLU A 87 -33.15 -63.59 -1.48
N SER A 88 -33.17 -64.53 -0.54
CA SER A 88 -32.25 -65.66 -0.48
C SER A 88 -32.64 -66.69 -1.54
N VAL A 89 -31.77 -66.91 -2.53
CA VAL A 89 -31.76 -68.15 -3.31
C VAL A 89 -30.33 -68.62 -3.52
N GLY A 90 -30.01 -69.77 -2.93
CA GLY A 90 -29.14 -70.79 -3.54
C GLY A 90 -27.64 -70.55 -3.51
N GLY A 91 -26.91 -71.52 -2.98
CA GLY A 91 -25.45 -71.47 -2.83
C GLY A 91 -24.68 -71.33 -4.15
N GLY A 92 -23.54 -70.64 -4.05
CA GLY A 92 -22.59 -70.50 -5.14
C GLY A 92 -21.44 -69.60 -4.71
N VAL A 93 -20.23 -70.15 -4.68
CA VAL A 93 -19.00 -69.45 -4.28
C VAL A 93 -18.72 -68.30 -5.26
N HIS A 94 -19.03 -67.06 -4.87
CA HIS A 94 -18.71 -65.88 -5.68
C HIS A 94 -17.36 -65.28 -5.26
N ARG A 95 -16.41 -65.43 -6.19
CA ARG A 95 -15.08 -64.83 -6.19
C ARG A 95 -15.21 -63.30 -6.15
N ILE A 96 -14.68 -62.66 -5.12
CA ILE A 96 -14.54 -61.20 -5.05
C ILE A 96 -13.49 -60.80 -6.08
N VAL A 97 -13.90 -60.10 -7.13
CA VAL A 97 -13.00 -59.43 -8.07
C VAL A 97 -12.91 -57.97 -7.62
N PRO A 98 -11.73 -57.43 -7.25
CA PRO A 98 -11.59 -56.01 -6.98
C PRO A 98 -11.80 -55.23 -8.28
N SER A 99 -12.71 -54.26 -8.26
CA SER A 99 -12.94 -53.36 -9.38
C SER A 99 -11.80 -52.35 -9.44
N ASP A 100 -10.77 -52.66 -10.22
CA ASP A 100 -9.72 -51.74 -10.64
C ASP A 100 -10.32 -50.66 -11.55
N ASN A 101 -10.90 -49.60 -10.99
CA ASN A 101 -11.12 -48.37 -11.73
C ASN A 101 -11.39 -47.17 -10.82
N CYS A 102 -10.32 -46.64 -10.23
CA CYS A 102 -10.27 -45.28 -9.68
C CYS A 102 -8.85 -44.69 -9.89
N TYR A 103 -8.37 -44.67 -11.14
CA TYR A 103 -7.23 -43.84 -11.54
C TYR A 103 -7.71 -42.79 -12.54
N ALA A 104 -7.85 -41.55 -12.08
CA ALA A 104 -7.48 -40.32 -12.79
C ALA A 104 -8.19 -39.12 -12.12
N LEU A 105 -7.41 -38.26 -11.48
CA LEU A 105 -7.29 -36.84 -11.85
C LEU A 105 -6.23 -36.24 -10.91
N GLY A 106 -5.01 -36.11 -11.42
CA GLY A 106 -3.94 -35.38 -10.78
C GLY A 106 -4.30 -33.90 -10.72
N ALA A 107 -4.75 -33.45 -9.55
CA ALA A 107 -4.71 -32.04 -9.19
C ALA A 107 -3.33 -31.79 -8.55
N ASN A 108 -2.43 -31.24 -9.35
CA ASN A 108 -1.15 -30.70 -8.87
C ASN A 108 -1.45 -29.43 -8.07
N TYR A 109 -1.84 -29.60 -6.79
CA TYR A 109 -1.90 -28.49 -5.85
C TYR A 109 -0.45 -28.05 -5.59
N PRO A 110 -0.09 -26.76 -5.73
CA PRO A 110 1.17 -26.29 -5.19
C PRO A 110 1.10 -26.56 -3.70
N SER A 111 1.93 -27.50 -3.25
CA SER A 111 2.03 -27.89 -1.86
C SER A 111 2.14 -26.62 -1.05
N THR A 112 1.14 -26.38 -0.20
CA THR A 112 1.22 -25.44 0.90
C THR A 112 2.63 -25.53 1.46
N VAL A 113 3.36 -24.42 1.46
CA VAL A 113 4.64 -24.33 2.17
C VAL A 113 4.31 -24.66 3.61
N ASN A 114 4.50 -25.93 3.99
CA ASN A 114 4.44 -26.40 5.36
C ASN A 114 5.70 -25.84 6.01
N MET A 115 5.66 -24.54 6.30
CA MET A 115 6.64 -23.92 7.16
C MET A 115 6.45 -24.59 8.51
N SER A 116 7.44 -25.38 8.92
CA SER A 116 7.42 -26.06 10.20
C SER A 116 7.24 -25.02 11.32
N ILE A 117 6.64 -25.41 12.44
CA ILE A 117 6.47 -24.53 13.63
C ILE A 117 7.83 -23.93 14.05
N PHE A 118 8.93 -24.63 13.77
CA PHE A 118 10.30 -24.18 14.01
C PHE A 118 10.73 -23.04 13.07
N GLU A 119 10.47 -23.15 11.77
CA GLU A 119 10.76 -22.10 10.77
C GLU A 119 9.90 -20.85 10.99
N VAL A 120 8.65 -21.00 11.46
CA VAL A 120 7.80 -19.85 11.83
C VAL A 120 8.43 -19.03 12.97
N SER A 121 9.08 -19.71 13.93
CA SER A 121 9.73 -19.03 15.06
C SER A 121 11.00 -18.28 14.67
N GLU A 122 11.78 -18.82 13.71
CA GLU A 122 12.97 -18.15 13.18
C GLU A 122 12.59 -16.93 12.33
N VAL A 123 11.54 -17.04 11.52
CA VAL A 123 11.00 -15.91 10.75
C VAL A 123 10.45 -14.82 11.68
N GLN A 124 9.76 -15.18 12.76
CA GLN A 124 9.30 -14.20 13.77
C GLN A 124 10.47 -13.51 14.48
N ALA A 125 11.54 -14.24 14.81
CA ALA A 125 12.74 -13.65 15.40
C ALA A 125 13.45 -12.71 14.42
N GLU A 126 13.49 -13.05 13.13
CA GLU A 126 14.06 -12.19 12.09
C GLU A 126 13.24 -10.92 11.86
N ILE A 127 11.91 -11.04 11.87
CA ILE A 127 11.00 -9.87 11.81
C ILE A 127 11.26 -8.95 13.00
N ALA A 128 11.36 -9.49 14.22
CA ALA A 128 11.63 -8.68 15.42
C ALA A 128 12.98 -7.94 15.35
N ARG A 129 14.02 -8.57 14.76
CA ARG A 129 15.31 -7.91 14.52
C ARG A 129 15.19 -6.76 13.52
N GLN A 130 14.45 -6.97 12.43
CA GLN A 130 14.23 -5.95 11.41
C GLN A 130 13.38 -4.79 11.93
N GLU A 131 12.34 -5.08 12.71
CA GLU A 131 11.50 -4.07 13.37
C GLU A 131 12.30 -3.24 14.38
N ALA A 132 13.20 -3.86 15.15
CA ALA A 132 14.08 -3.13 16.05
C ALA A 132 15.04 -2.19 15.31
N ARG A 133 15.61 -2.65 14.18
CA ARG A 133 16.47 -1.81 13.33
C ARG A 133 15.71 -0.64 12.73
N LEU A 134 14.54 -0.89 12.15
CA LEU A 134 13.68 0.13 11.56
C LEU A 134 13.17 1.13 12.61
N LYS A 135 12.92 0.68 13.84
CA LYS A 135 12.53 1.56 14.95
C LYS A 135 13.63 2.56 15.29
N MET A 136 14.89 2.11 15.37
CA MET A 136 16.02 3.01 15.61
C MET A 136 16.26 3.96 14.43
N GLU A 137 16.16 3.46 13.19
CA GLU A 137 16.31 4.28 11.99
C GLU A 137 15.23 5.36 11.90
N LYS A 138 13.98 5.01 12.21
CA LYS A 138 12.87 5.96 12.28
C LYS A 138 13.09 7.02 13.35
N GLU A 139 13.56 6.64 14.54
CA GLU A 139 13.88 7.60 15.61
C GLU A 139 15.02 8.53 15.19
N ASN A 140 16.04 8.01 14.50
CA ASN A 140 17.13 8.83 13.98
C ASN A 140 16.65 9.83 12.92
N LEU A 141 15.86 9.35 11.95
CA LEU A 141 15.26 10.19 10.92
C LEU A 141 14.30 11.23 11.51
N GLU A 142 13.58 10.91 12.59
CA GLU A 142 12.72 11.86 13.29
C GLU A 142 13.53 12.95 14.00
N LYS A 143 14.66 12.59 14.61
CA LYS A 143 15.62 13.58 15.16
C LYS A 143 16.20 14.46 14.06
N GLU A 144 16.66 13.90 12.94
CA GLU A 144 17.17 14.67 11.80
C GLU A 144 16.07 15.57 11.19
N LYS A 145 14.86 15.05 11.02
CA LYS A 145 13.70 15.82 10.55
C LYS A 145 13.37 16.97 11.50
N SER A 146 13.45 16.76 12.82
CA SER A 146 13.19 17.82 13.80
C SER A 146 14.21 18.96 13.73
N VAL A 147 15.45 18.67 13.32
CA VAL A 147 16.51 19.67 13.07
C VAL A 147 16.24 20.42 11.77
N LEU A 148 15.81 19.72 10.72
CA LEU A 148 15.58 20.29 9.38
C LEU A 148 14.25 21.03 9.22
N MET A 149 13.20 20.60 9.93
CA MET A 149 11.86 21.18 9.83
C MET A 149 11.76 22.44 10.66
N GLY A 150 11.74 23.59 9.98
CA GLY A 150 11.41 24.85 10.61
C GLY A 150 9.92 24.97 10.97
N THR A 151 9.61 25.75 12.01
CA THR A 151 8.24 26.12 12.35
C THR A 151 7.92 27.49 11.77
N ALA A 152 6.76 27.63 11.13
CA ALA A 152 6.25 28.91 10.65
C ALA A 152 5.15 29.40 11.60
N SER A 153 5.37 30.54 12.24
CA SER A 153 4.39 31.17 13.12
C SER A 153 3.62 32.23 12.35
N ASN A 154 2.32 32.01 12.15
CA ASN A 154 1.38 33.00 11.64
C ASN A 154 0.86 33.85 12.80
N GLN A 155 1.75 34.46 13.58
CA GLN A 155 1.31 35.53 14.46
C GLN A 155 0.92 36.71 13.58
N ASP A 156 -0.33 37.16 13.70
CA ASP A 156 -0.84 38.39 13.10
C ASP A 156 -0.13 39.60 13.72
N ASN A 157 1.14 39.76 13.39
CA ASN A 157 1.88 40.98 13.63
C ASN A 157 1.23 42.06 12.75
N GLN A 158 0.97 43.24 13.31
CA GLN A 158 0.26 44.34 12.62
C GLN A 158 0.92 44.80 11.29
N ASP A 159 2.15 44.36 11.04
CA ASP A 159 2.96 44.62 9.84
C ASP A 159 2.87 43.50 8.78
N GLY A 160 2.05 42.46 8.99
CA GLY A 160 1.85 41.35 8.02
C GLY A 160 3.09 40.48 7.78
N ALA A 161 4.13 40.61 8.61
CA ALA A 161 5.36 39.86 8.49
C ALA A 161 5.21 38.42 9.02
N LEU A 162 5.69 37.44 8.25
CA LEU A 162 5.75 36.03 8.63
C LEU A 162 7.06 35.75 9.36
N GLU A 163 6.97 35.10 10.52
CA GLU A 163 8.14 34.62 11.24
C GLU A 163 8.33 33.12 11.00
N ILE A 164 9.50 32.74 10.50
CA ILE A 164 9.88 31.33 10.32
C ILE A 164 11.11 31.05 11.18
N THR A 165 11.12 29.91 11.85
CA THR A 165 12.28 29.44 12.62
C THR A 165 12.83 28.23 11.90
N VAL A 166 14.08 28.26 11.43
CA VAL A 166 14.72 27.12 10.74
C VAL A 166 16.04 26.83 11.46
N SER A 167 16.27 25.57 11.84
CA SER A 167 17.50 25.16 12.55
C SER A 167 17.81 25.95 13.84
N GLY A 168 16.77 26.49 14.51
CA GLY A 168 16.91 27.33 15.70
C GLY A 168 17.16 28.82 15.44
N GLU A 169 17.34 29.22 14.19
CA GLU A 169 17.48 30.62 13.77
C GLU A 169 16.13 31.22 13.38
N LYS A 170 15.87 32.45 13.82
CA LYS A 170 14.60 33.16 13.55
C LYS A 170 14.75 34.11 12.37
N TYR A 171 13.89 33.95 11.38
CA TYR A 171 13.84 34.78 10.17
C TYR A 171 12.49 35.51 10.08
N ARG A 172 12.53 36.76 9.60
CA ARG A 172 11.37 37.61 9.39
C ARG A 172 11.19 37.91 7.90
N CYS A 173 10.11 37.41 7.32
CA CYS A 173 9.78 37.62 5.92
C CYS A 173 8.64 38.62 5.81
N LEU A 174 8.87 39.76 5.17
CA LEU A 174 7.80 40.69 4.83
C LEU A 174 6.93 40.06 3.73
N ARG A 175 5.65 39.86 3.99
CA ARG A 175 4.70 39.50 2.94
C ARG A 175 4.42 40.77 2.13
N PHE A 176 4.69 40.76 0.83
CA PHE A 176 4.22 41.82 -0.05
C PHE A 176 2.70 41.76 -0.12
N SER A 177 2.03 42.61 0.67
CA SER A 177 0.62 42.91 0.49
C SER A 177 0.46 43.52 -0.90
N LYS A 178 -0.12 42.80 -1.86
CA LYS A 178 -0.55 43.42 -3.13
C LYS A 178 -1.41 44.63 -2.78
N ALA A 179 -0.98 45.82 -3.20
CA ALA A 179 -1.75 47.04 -3.00
C ALA A 179 -3.17 46.82 -3.57
N LYS A 180 -4.20 47.02 -2.73
CA LYS A 180 -5.58 47.10 -3.21
C LYS A 180 -5.67 48.33 -4.12
N LYS A 181 -5.99 48.11 -5.38
CA LYS A 181 -6.38 49.17 -6.32
C LYS A 181 -7.73 49.75 -5.92
#